data_AF-A0A1S0UGS9-F1
#
_entry.id   AF-A0A1S0UGS9-F1
#
_cell.length_a   1.000
_cell.length_b   1.000
_cell.length_c   1.000
_cell.angle_alpha   90.00
_cell.angle_beta   90.00
_cell.angle_gamma   90.00
#
_symmetry.space_group_name_H-M   'P 1'
#
loop_
_entity.id
_entity.type
_entity.pdbx_description
1 polymer ?
#
loop_
_entity_poly.entity_id
_entity_poly.type
_entity_poly.pdbx_seq_one_letter_code
_entity_poly.pdbx_strand_id
1 'polypeptide(L)'
;MIPVRMYRMHGRIVVPGNMGAYRYMQELWRKKQSETMRYLLRIRCWQYRQLTAIHRVSRPTRPEKARRLGYRAKQGYIIYRVRVRRGGRKRHVVKGQTYGKPKNHGVNELKFARCKQSVAEERVGRRCGSLRVLNSYWVGQDSTYKFYEVIMIDPMHKVSSTVSFLLHYPFTCRNTDK
;
A
#
# COMPACT_ATOMS: atom_id res chain seq x y z
N MET A 1 39.61 -21.73 -5.59
CA MET A 1 39.12 -20.33 -5.61
C MET A 1 38.41 -20.09 -6.94
N ILE A 2 37.08 -20.17 -6.95
CA ILE A 2 36.27 -19.93 -8.16
C ILE A 2 35.98 -18.42 -8.23
N PRO A 3 36.22 -17.74 -9.35
CA PRO A 3 36.05 -16.30 -9.44
C PRO A 3 34.57 -15.93 -9.36
N VAL A 4 34.23 -15.11 -8.36
CA VAL A 4 32.87 -14.58 -8.16
C VAL A 4 32.59 -13.59 -9.28
N ARG A 5 31.82 -14.01 -10.29
CA ARG A 5 31.42 -13.16 -11.41
C ARG A 5 30.58 -11.99 -10.88
N MET A 6 31.21 -10.82 -10.75
CA MET A 6 30.56 -9.56 -10.38
C MET A 6 29.51 -9.17 -11.43
N TYR A 7 28.24 -9.44 -11.17
CA TYR A 7 27.17 -8.82 -11.96
C TYR A 7 26.97 -7.37 -11.49
N ARG A 8 27.56 -6.44 -12.23
CA ARG A 8 27.34 -4.99 -12.10
C ARG A 8 25.94 -4.64 -12.61
N MET A 9 24.92 -4.85 -11.77
CA MET A 9 23.55 -4.39 -12.04
C MET A 9 23.30 -3.07 -11.29
N HIS A 10 23.42 -1.95 -12.02
CA HIS A 10 22.93 -0.61 -11.66
C HIS A 10 23.25 -0.11 -10.23
N GLY A 11 24.47 0.40 -10.04
CA GLY A 11 24.75 1.51 -9.11
C GLY A 11 24.50 1.31 -7.60
N ARG A 12 24.29 0.09 -7.11
CA ARG A 12 24.33 -0.21 -5.67
C ARG A 12 25.17 -1.45 -5.43
N ILE A 13 26.28 -1.27 -4.72
CA ILE A 13 27.08 -2.38 -4.18
C ILE A 13 26.16 -3.15 -3.23
N VAL A 14 25.76 -4.35 -3.66
CA VAL A 14 25.09 -5.32 -2.82
C VAL A 14 26.15 -6.37 -2.48
N VAL A 15 26.74 -6.23 -1.29
CA VAL A 15 27.63 -7.25 -0.72
C VAL A 15 26.86 -8.58 -0.60
N PRO A 16 27.42 -9.71 -1.05
CA PRO A 16 26.82 -11.03 -0.90
C PRO A 16 27.16 -11.58 0.49
N GLY A 17 26.62 -10.94 1.54
CA GLY A 17 26.56 -11.55 2.88
C GLY A 17 25.32 -12.44 2.98
N ASN A 18 25.42 -13.55 3.73
CA ASN A 18 24.36 -14.53 4.03
C ASN A 18 22.93 -13.97 3.83
N MET A 19 22.29 -14.34 2.72
CA MET A 19 21.03 -13.73 2.31
C MET A 19 19.86 -14.24 3.15
N GLY A 20 19.24 -13.35 3.94
CA GLY A 20 18.02 -13.69 4.68
C GLY A 20 16.80 -13.89 3.78
N ALA A 21 15.84 -14.72 4.21
CA ALA A 21 14.64 -15.09 3.46
C ALA A 21 13.87 -13.89 2.86
N TYR A 22 13.77 -12.78 3.59
CA TYR A 22 13.08 -11.56 3.13
C TYR A 22 13.73 -10.90 1.91
N ARG A 23 15.04 -11.12 1.68
CA ARG A 23 15.75 -10.60 0.51
C ARG A 23 15.32 -11.33 -0.75
N TYR A 24 15.22 -12.66 -0.71
CA TYR A 24 14.69 -13.46 -1.81
C TYR A 24 13.24 -13.08 -2.14
N MET A 25 12.40 -12.91 -1.11
CA MET A 25 11.03 -12.42 -1.31
C MET A 25 11.01 -11.07 -2.02
N GLN A 26 11.90 -10.15 -1.64
CA GLN A 26 12.00 -8.85 -2.28
C GLN A 26 12.42 -8.96 -3.75
N GLU A 27 13.34 -9.87 -4.09
CA GLU A 27 13.80 -10.11 -5.46
C GLU A 27 12.69 -10.69 -6.34
N LEU A 28 11.90 -11.63 -5.82
CA LEU A 28 10.70 -12.14 -6.50
C LEU A 28 9.73 -11.00 -6.83
N TRP A 29 9.47 -10.11 -5.87
CA TRP A 29 8.59 -8.95 -6.07
C TRP A 29 9.19 -7.84 -6.94
N ARG A 30 10.50 -7.84 -7.17
CA ARG A 30 11.13 -6.95 -8.17
C ARG A 30 10.80 -7.44 -9.59
N LYS A 31 10.90 -8.75 -9.84
CA LYS A 31 10.62 -9.39 -11.14
C LYS A 31 9.13 -9.72 -11.34
N LYS A 32 8.26 -8.70 -11.34
CA LYS A 32 6.78 -8.88 -11.42
C LYS A 32 6.25 -9.45 -12.73
N GLN A 33 7.01 -9.33 -13.81
CA GLN A 33 6.62 -9.83 -15.12
C GLN A 33 6.94 -11.32 -15.33
N SER A 34 7.68 -11.95 -14.41
CA SER A 34 7.94 -13.40 -14.41
C SER A 34 6.62 -14.18 -14.42
N GLU A 35 6.62 -15.35 -15.04
CA GLU A 35 5.45 -16.21 -15.17
C GLU A 35 4.84 -16.56 -13.80
N THR A 36 5.68 -16.98 -12.85
CA THR A 36 5.25 -17.29 -11.48
C THR A 36 4.55 -16.12 -10.82
N MET A 37 5.12 -14.90 -10.90
CA MET A 37 4.51 -13.73 -10.26
C MET A 37 3.25 -13.28 -10.99
N ARG A 38 3.21 -13.36 -12.32
CA ARG A 38 2.02 -13.04 -13.12
C ARG A 38 0.87 -13.98 -12.79
N TYR A 39 1.14 -15.27 -12.67
CA TYR A 39 0.16 -16.28 -12.25
C TYR A 39 -0.39 -15.99 -10.85
N LEU A 40 0.48 -15.76 -9.86
CA LEU A 40 0.07 -15.43 -8.49
C LEU A 40 -0.76 -14.13 -8.43
N LEU A 41 -0.36 -13.10 -9.17
CA LEU A 41 -1.10 -11.84 -9.22
C LEU A 41 -2.46 -12.01 -9.89
N ARG A 42 -2.59 -12.88 -10.89
CA ARG A 42 -3.87 -13.16 -11.57
C ARG A 42 -4.87 -13.81 -10.61
N ILE A 43 -4.45 -14.87 -9.90
CA ILE A 43 -5.29 -15.57 -8.91
C ILE A 43 -5.69 -14.61 -7.78
N ARG A 44 -4.73 -13.85 -7.25
CA ARG A 44 -5.01 -12.86 -6.18
C ARG A 44 -5.99 -11.79 -6.65
N CYS A 45 -5.80 -11.23 -7.85
CA CYS A 45 -6.73 -10.23 -8.38
C CYS A 45 -8.14 -10.79 -8.52
N TRP A 46 -8.28 -12.04 -8.99
CA TRP A 46 -9.58 -12.71 -9.03
C TRP A 46 -10.23 -12.80 -7.63
N GLN A 47 -9.49 -13.29 -6.63
CA GLN A 47 -9.97 -13.36 -5.25
C GLN A 47 -10.38 -11.97 -4.72
N TYR A 48 -9.60 -10.93 -5.01
CA TYR A 48 -9.83 -9.59 -4.48
C TYR A 48 -11.04 -8.89 -5.12
N ARG A 49 -11.50 -9.33 -6.30
CA ARG A 49 -12.74 -8.82 -6.90
C ARG A 49 -13.97 -9.30 -6.13
N GLN A 50 -13.95 -10.55 -5.65
CA GLN A 50 -15.05 -11.16 -4.91
C GLN A 50 -15.20 -10.55 -3.51
N LEU A 51 -14.10 -10.08 -2.93
CA LEU A 51 -14.12 -9.42 -1.62
C LEU A 51 -14.72 -8.01 -1.71
N THR A 52 -15.18 -7.51 -0.55
CA THR A 52 -15.70 -6.16 -0.39
C THR A 52 -14.63 -5.09 -0.65
N ALA A 53 -15.06 -3.84 -0.87
CA ALA A 53 -14.15 -2.77 -1.27
C ALA A 53 -13.06 -2.44 -0.23
N ILE A 54 -13.39 -2.61 1.05
CA ILE A 54 -12.47 -2.53 2.18
C ILE A 54 -12.68 -3.81 3.00
N HIS A 55 -11.64 -4.64 3.09
CA HIS A 55 -11.70 -5.96 3.73
C HIS A 55 -10.56 -6.10 4.74
N ARG A 56 -10.85 -6.59 5.95
CA ARG A 56 -9.82 -6.85 6.97
C ARG A 56 -9.03 -8.10 6.60
N VAL A 57 -7.71 -8.01 6.49
CA VAL A 57 -6.85 -9.15 6.17
C VAL A 57 -6.20 -9.68 7.45
N SER A 58 -6.16 -11.00 7.60
CA SER A 58 -5.53 -11.66 8.75
C SER A 58 -4.01 -11.58 8.72
N ARG A 59 -3.39 -11.70 7.53
CA ARG A 59 -1.93 -11.67 7.34
C ARG A 59 -1.55 -10.78 6.15
N PRO A 60 -0.41 -10.07 6.21
CA PRO A 60 0.07 -9.28 5.07
C PRO A 60 0.35 -10.20 3.88
N THR A 61 -0.07 -9.82 2.67
CA THR A 61 0.31 -10.55 1.45
C THR A 61 1.82 -10.47 1.20
N ARG A 62 2.44 -9.39 1.69
CA ARG A 62 3.85 -9.06 1.51
C ARG A 62 4.51 -8.76 2.86
N PRO A 63 4.91 -9.79 3.62
CA PRO A 63 5.49 -9.58 4.95
C PRO A 63 6.81 -8.81 4.90
N GLU A 64 7.61 -8.96 3.83
CA GLU A 64 8.88 -8.26 3.64
C GLU A 64 8.67 -6.75 3.47
N LYS A 65 7.65 -6.36 2.68
CA LYS A 65 7.33 -4.97 2.40
C LYS A 65 6.62 -4.32 3.58
N ALA A 66 5.71 -5.05 4.23
CA ALA A 66 5.01 -4.57 5.42
C ALA A 66 6.00 -4.27 6.55
N ARG A 67 6.98 -5.16 6.81
CA ARG A 67 8.00 -4.94 7.85
C ARG A 67 8.85 -3.70 7.59
N ARG A 68 9.19 -3.41 6.33
CA ARG A 68 9.93 -2.19 5.95
C ARG A 68 9.12 -0.91 6.23
N LEU A 69 7.80 -1.01 6.16
CA LEU A 69 6.89 0.11 6.39
C LEU A 69 6.40 0.20 7.85
N GLY A 70 7.00 -0.58 8.75
CA GLY A 70 6.74 -0.49 10.19
C GLY A 70 5.75 -1.51 10.75
N TYR A 71 5.25 -2.45 9.94
CA TYR A 71 4.43 -3.56 10.46
C TYR A 71 5.26 -4.49 11.35
N ARG A 72 4.72 -4.83 12.52
CA ARG A 72 5.21 -5.90 13.38
C ARG A 72 4.09 -6.88 13.62
N ALA A 73 4.43 -8.17 13.72
CA ALA A 73 3.48 -9.22 14.07
C ALA A 73 3.19 -9.22 15.57
N LYS A 74 2.63 -8.11 16.07
CA LYS A 74 2.19 -7.91 17.45
C LYS A 74 0.70 -7.55 17.41
N GLN A 75 0.00 -7.80 18.52
CA GLN A 75 -1.37 -7.32 18.68
C GLN A 75 -1.39 -5.78 18.62
N GLY A 76 -2.49 -5.22 18.11
CA GLY A 76 -2.62 -3.77 17.85
C GLY A 76 -2.24 -3.35 16.42
N TYR A 77 -1.58 -4.21 15.63
CA TYR A 77 -1.41 -4.00 14.20
C TYR A 77 -2.53 -4.68 13.41
N ILE A 78 -3.18 -3.93 12.54
CA ILE A 78 -4.29 -4.42 11.72
C ILE A 78 -4.01 -4.05 10.26
N ILE A 79 -4.31 -4.97 9.34
CA ILE A 79 -4.14 -4.73 7.91
C ILE A 79 -5.50 -4.75 7.24
N TYR A 80 -5.76 -3.74 6.43
CA TYR A 80 -6.94 -3.69 5.57
C TYR A 80 -6.54 -3.67 4.11
N ARG A 81 -7.26 -4.43 3.29
CA ARG A 81 -7.14 -4.41 1.84
C ARG A 81 -8.20 -3.49 1.26
N VAL A 82 -7.79 -2.64 0.35
CA VAL A 82 -8.62 -1.60 -0.25
C VAL A 82 -8.51 -1.68 -1.76
N ARG A 83 -9.64 -1.64 -2.44
CA ARG A 83 -9.69 -1.45 -3.89
C ARG A 83 -10.00 0.01 -4.24
N VAL A 84 -9.22 0.57 -5.16
CA VAL A 84 -9.40 1.93 -5.70
C VAL A 84 -9.54 1.83 -7.22
N ARG A 85 -10.57 2.49 -7.79
CA ARG A 85 -10.79 2.49 -9.24
C ARG A 85 -9.60 3.12 -9.96
N ARG A 86 -9.23 2.53 -11.10
CA ARG A 86 -8.24 3.07 -12.04
C ARG A 86 -8.88 4.18 -12.89
N GLY A 87 -8.05 4.85 -13.70
CA GLY A 87 -8.46 6.00 -14.50
C GLY A 87 -8.22 7.36 -13.82
N GLY A 88 -8.63 8.42 -14.53
CA GLY A 88 -8.66 9.78 -14.03
C GLY A 88 -9.88 10.06 -13.15
N ARG A 89 -10.10 11.32 -12.80
CA ARG A 89 -11.28 11.75 -12.05
C ARG A 89 -12.06 12.72 -12.91
N LYS A 90 -13.27 12.31 -13.32
CA LYS A 90 -14.21 13.22 -13.97
C LYS A 90 -14.61 14.33 -13.00
N ARG A 91 -14.73 15.57 -13.48
CA ARG A 91 -15.34 16.64 -12.69
C ARG A 91 -16.80 16.30 -12.39
N HIS A 92 -17.23 16.58 -11.17
CA HIS A 92 -18.62 16.40 -10.78
C HIS A 92 -19.43 17.61 -11.28
N VAL A 93 -19.98 17.51 -12.49
CA VAL A 93 -20.86 18.51 -13.11
C VAL A 93 -22.07 17.83 -13.71
N VAL A 94 -23.24 18.46 -13.59
CA VAL A 94 -24.48 17.97 -14.20
C VAL A 94 -24.35 18.09 -15.72
N LYS A 95 -24.62 17.00 -16.45
CA LYS A 95 -24.56 16.95 -17.94
C LYS A 95 -23.26 17.45 -18.60
N GLY A 96 -22.16 17.60 -17.85
CA GLY A 96 -20.92 18.18 -18.39
C GLY A 96 -20.90 19.71 -18.47
N GLN A 97 -21.95 20.38 -17.98
CA GLN A 97 -22.09 21.83 -18.06
C GLN A 97 -21.14 22.50 -17.07
N THR A 98 -20.13 23.19 -17.60
CA THR A 98 -19.23 24.01 -16.81
C THR A 98 -19.50 25.47 -17.17
N TYR A 99 -19.91 26.28 -16.21
CA TYR A 99 -20.13 27.71 -16.42
C TYR A 99 -18.81 28.48 -16.22
N GLY A 100 -18.69 29.64 -16.89
CA GLY A 100 -17.55 30.55 -16.76
C GLY A 100 -16.51 30.45 -17.88
N LYS A 101 -15.26 30.83 -17.58
CA LYS A 101 -14.20 31.04 -18.58
C LYS A 101 -13.81 29.73 -19.30
N PRO A 102 -13.53 29.74 -20.63
CA PRO A 102 -13.15 28.58 -21.46
C PRO A 102 -12.10 27.66 -20.83
N LYS A 103 -11.11 28.22 -20.13
CA LYS A 103 -10.06 27.46 -19.43
C LYS A 103 -10.57 26.42 -18.43
N ASN A 104 -11.75 26.65 -17.85
CA ASN A 104 -12.30 25.78 -16.83
C ASN A 104 -13.19 24.68 -17.40
N HIS A 105 -13.51 24.66 -18.69
CA HIS A 105 -14.50 23.74 -19.28
C HIS A 105 -14.07 22.27 -19.36
N GLY A 106 -12.83 21.92 -19.01
CA GLY A 106 -12.36 20.54 -18.99
C GLY A 106 -13.11 19.66 -17.96
N VAL A 107 -13.68 18.54 -18.41
CA VAL A 107 -14.46 17.61 -17.56
C VAL A 107 -13.83 16.21 -17.44
N ASN A 108 -13.43 15.58 -18.56
CA ASN A 108 -13.08 14.15 -18.60
C ASN A 108 -11.61 13.86 -18.31
N GLU A 109 -10.68 14.68 -18.80
CA GLU A 109 -9.24 14.38 -18.78
C GLU A 109 -8.52 14.90 -17.52
N LEU A 110 -9.30 15.22 -16.48
CA LEU A 110 -8.75 15.72 -15.23
C LEU A 110 -8.09 14.59 -14.44
N LYS A 111 -6.87 14.87 -13.98
CA LYS A 111 -6.12 14.01 -13.07
C LYS A 111 -6.37 14.48 -11.64
N PHE A 112 -6.54 13.53 -10.73
CA PHE A 112 -6.64 13.87 -9.32
C PHE A 112 -5.27 14.27 -8.78
N ALA A 113 -5.22 15.34 -7.98
CA ALA A 113 -3.97 15.86 -7.43
C ALA A 113 -3.26 14.86 -6.49
N ARG A 114 -4.03 14.12 -5.69
CA ARG A 114 -3.48 13.11 -4.77
C ARG A 114 -3.29 11.76 -5.45
N CYS A 115 -2.32 10.99 -4.99
CA CYS A 115 -2.09 9.64 -5.49
C CYS A 115 -3.22 8.67 -5.06
N LYS A 116 -3.45 7.61 -5.86
CA LYS A 116 -4.46 6.57 -5.53
C LYS A 116 -4.18 5.84 -4.22
N GLN A 117 -2.93 5.84 -3.78
CA GLN A 117 -2.50 5.28 -2.51
C GLN A 117 -3.03 6.12 -1.34
N SER A 118 -2.88 7.44 -1.38
CA SER A 118 -3.45 8.37 -0.40
C SER A 118 -4.97 8.28 -0.35
N VAL A 119 -5.64 8.11 -1.50
CA VAL A 119 -7.10 7.86 -1.54
C VAL A 119 -7.47 6.54 -0.86
N ALA A 120 -6.63 5.51 -0.95
CA ALA A 120 -6.88 4.23 -0.27
C ALA A 120 -6.75 4.38 1.24
N GLU A 121 -5.73 5.10 1.71
CA GLU A 121 -5.50 5.39 3.12
C GLU A 121 -6.66 6.18 3.72
N GLU A 122 -7.09 7.25 3.06
CA GLU A 122 -8.22 8.07 3.49
C GLU A 122 -9.53 7.28 3.56
N ARG A 123 -9.79 6.38 2.59
CA ARG A 123 -10.98 5.51 2.62
C ARG A 123 -11.01 4.60 3.83
N VAL A 124 -9.86 4.07 4.25
CA VAL A 124 -9.77 3.20 5.43
C VAL A 124 -9.83 4.02 6.70
N GLY A 125 -9.11 5.15 6.77
CA GLY A 125 -9.16 6.05 7.93
C GLY A 125 -10.58 6.53 8.22
N ARG A 126 -11.36 6.84 7.17
CA ARG A 126 -12.80 7.19 7.32
C ARG A 126 -13.66 6.01 7.79
N ARG A 127 -13.37 4.78 7.35
CA ARG A 127 -14.14 3.59 7.77
C ARG A 127 -13.79 3.15 9.19
N CYS A 128 -12.56 3.37 9.63
CA CYS A 128 -12.03 2.90 10.91
C CYS A 128 -11.43 4.08 11.70
N GLY A 129 -12.26 5.02 12.12
CA GLY A 129 -11.83 6.27 12.76
C GLY A 129 -11.13 6.10 14.12
N SER A 130 -11.32 4.97 14.81
CA SER A 130 -10.59 4.66 16.04
C SER A 130 -9.14 4.27 15.80
N LEU A 131 -8.82 3.75 14.61
CA LEU A 131 -7.50 3.29 14.25
C LEU A 131 -6.68 4.43 13.62
N ARG A 132 -5.36 4.31 13.67
CA ARG A 132 -4.42 5.25 13.05
C ARG A 132 -3.74 4.59 11.85
N VAL A 133 -3.70 5.30 10.73
CA VAL A 133 -3.03 4.81 9.51
C VAL A 133 -1.54 5.05 9.64
N LEU A 134 -0.73 3.99 9.54
CA LEU A 134 0.73 4.09 9.58
C LEU A 134 1.30 4.30 8.18
N ASN A 135 0.98 3.38 7.28
CA ASN A 135 1.46 3.39 5.90
C ASN A 135 0.64 2.42 5.05
N SER A 136 0.89 2.39 3.75
CA SER A 136 0.27 1.43 2.85
C SER A 136 1.23 0.93 1.78
N TYR A 137 0.89 -0.19 1.14
CA TYR A 137 1.65 -0.70 0.01
C TYR A 137 0.78 -1.33 -1.06
N TRP A 138 1.28 -1.30 -2.29
CA TRP A 138 0.65 -1.93 -3.44
C TRP A 138 0.80 -3.46 -3.40
N VAL A 139 -0.30 -4.16 -3.70
CA VAL A 139 -0.37 -5.62 -3.68
C VAL A 139 -0.67 -6.20 -5.06
N GLY A 140 -1.52 -5.52 -5.82
CA GLY A 140 -1.97 -5.99 -7.13
C GLY A 140 -2.71 -4.91 -7.90
N GLN A 141 -2.84 -5.10 -9.21
CA GLN A 141 -3.70 -4.26 -10.03
C GLN A 141 -4.32 -5.11 -11.12
N ASP A 142 -5.55 -4.77 -11.43
CA ASP A 142 -6.31 -5.29 -12.57
C ASP A 142 -6.61 -4.12 -13.51
N SER A 143 -7.25 -4.36 -14.66
CA SER A 143 -7.69 -3.31 -15.61
C SER A 143 -8.49 -2.19 -14.92
N THR A 144 -9.40 -2.57 -14.02
CA THR A 144 -10.38 -1.66 -13.41
C THR A 144 -9.95 -1.12 -12.05
N TYR A 145 -9.19 -1.89 -11.27
CA TYR A 145 -8.88 -1.55 -9.87
C TYR A 145 -7.38 -1.66 -9.56
N LYS A 146 -6.91 -0.84 -8.62
CA LYS A 146 -5.65 -1.02 -7.90
C LYS A 146 -5.94 -1.45 -6.46
N PHE A 147 -5.19 -2.43 -5.98
CA PHE A 147 -5.33 -2.98 -4.64
C PHE A 147 -4.16 -2.56 -3.76
N TYR A 148 -4.47 -1.99 -2.61
CA TYR A 148 -3.52 -1.58 -1.59
C TYR A 148 -3.81 -2.29 -0.28
N GLU A 149 -2.77 -2.63 0.47
CA GLU A 149 -2.88 -3.03 1.86
C GLU A 149 -2.43 -1.84 2.72
N VAL A 150 -3.32 -1.37 3.60
CA VAL A 150 -3.10 -0.28 4.52
C VAL A 150 -2.83 -0.88 5.89
N ILE A 151 -1.70 -0.49 6.48
CA ILE A 151 -1.29 -0.86 7.83
C ILE A 151 -1.88 0.17 8.77
N MET A 152 -2.67 -0.31 9.72
CA MET A 152 -3.23 0.49 10.79
C MET A 152 -2.74 0.01 12.15
N ILE A 153 -2.70 0.94 13.08
CA ILE A 153 -2.39 0.72 14.49
C ILE A 153 -3.62 1.09 15.30
N ASP A 154 -3.94 0.28 16.29
CA ASP A 154 -4.87 0.63 17.35
C ASP A 154 -4.10 1.37 18.47
N PRO A 155 -4.34 2.67 18.72
CA PRO A 155 -3.66 3.41 19.77
C PRO A 155 -4.11 3.02 21.19
N MET A 156 -5.29 2.40 21.35
CA MET A 156 -5.84 2.03 22.66
C MET A 156 -5.32 0.67 23.17
N HIS A 157 -4.59 -0.07 22.33
CA HIS A 157 -4.10 -1.40 22.70
C HIS A 157 -2.84 -1.32 23.57
N LYS A 158 -2.75 -2.14 24.62
CA LYS A 158 -1.64 -2.10 25.61
C LYS A 158 -0.23 -2.21 24.98
N VAL A 159 -0.13 -2.93 23.87
CA VAL A 159 1.15 -3.18 23.17
C VAL A 159 1.62 -1.96 22.38
N SER A 160 0.71 -1.12 21.86
CA SER A 160 1.05 0.12 21.14
C SER A 160 1.28 1.30 22.08
N SER A 161 0.74 1.26 23.31
CA SER A 161 0.98 2.27 24.34
C SER A 161 2.28 2.07 25.15
N THR A 162 3.01 0.97 24.93
CA THR A 162 4.25 0.68 25.66
C THR A 162 5.37 1.65 25.24
N VAL A 163 6.20 2.08 26.20
CA VAL A 163 7.31 3.05 26.04
C VAL A 163 8.23 2.74 24.83
N SER A 164 8.50 1.45 24.56
CA SER A 164 9.30 1.02 23.40
C SER A 164 8.67 1.34 22.03
N PHE A 165 7.35 1.39 21.95
CA PHE A 165 6.60 1.76 20.75
C PHE A 165 6.60 3.28 20.55
N LEU A 166 6.39 4.04 21.63
CA LEU A 166 6.43 5.50 21.62
C LEU A 166 7.81 6.04 21.23
N LEU A 167 8.90 5.34 21.59
CA LEU A 167 10.26 5.70 21.15
C LEU A 167 10.47 5.51 19.63
N HIS A 168 9.79 4.53 19.01
CA HIS A 168 9.93 4.24 17.58
C HIS A 168 8.90 4.99 16.71
N TYR A 169 7.71 5.28 17.24
CA TYR A 169 6.59 5.94 16.53
C TYR A 169 5.88 6.98 17.42
N PRO A 170 6.58 8.05 17.86
CA PRO A 170 6.06 9.00 18.84
C PRO A 170 4.85 9.80 18.36
N PHE A 171 4.59 9.86 17.04
CA PHE A 171 3.46 10.59 16.46
C PHE A 171 2.13 9.86 16.66
N THR A 172 2.10 8.54 16.44
CA THR A 172 0.85 7.76 16.30
C THR A 172 -0.07 7.70 17.53
N CYS A 173 0.44 8.03 18.72
CA CYS A 173 -0.31 7.99 19.97
C CYS A 173 -0.64 9.38 20.53
N ARG A 174 -0.19 10.47 19.89
CA ARG A 174 -0.49 11.84 20.32
C ARG A 174 -1.79 12.31 19.65
N ASN A 175 -2.60 13.06 20.38
CA ASN A 175 -3.90 13.59 19.89
C ASN A 175 -3.77 14.64 18.77
N THR A 176 -2.55 14.94 18.31
CA THR A 176 -2.23 15.91 17.26
C THR A 176 -2.55 15.42 15.84
N ASP A 177 -2.84 14.13 15.66
CA ASP A 177 -3.01 13.48 14.34
C ASP A 177 -4.45 13.55 13.80
N LYS A 178 -5.27 14.52 14.25
CA LYS A 178 -6.63 14.77 13.74
C LYS A 178 -6.64 15.86 12.67
#